data_AF-A0AB37T3R5-F1
#
_entry.id   AF-A0AB37T3R5-F1
#
_cell.length_a   1.000
_cell.length_b   1.000
_cell.length_c   1.000
_cell.angle_alpha   90.00
_cell.angle_beta   90.00
_cell.angle_gamma   90.00
#
_symmetry.space_group_name_H-M   'P 1'
#
loop_
_entity.id
_entity.type
_entity.pdbx_description
1 polymer ?
#
loop_
_entity_poly.entity_id
_entity_poly.type
_entity_poly.pdbx_seq_one_letter_code
_entity_poly.pdbx_strand_id
1 'polypeptide(L)'
;MNIIEDAASAIKAVWGDLATPKEPTVYGGGGGGGGGFEMSPEELKTVIGLWQDELKKVVEDGEKIRRISEDLMPPGQDEASSSYVDSGITSLISLQNQNDSMKAYIEGYIEKLELARTKTMATDQANTLRTT
;
A
#
# COMPACT_ATOMS: atom_id res chain seq x y z
N MET A 1 -23.17 14.57 -2.44
CA MET A 1 -22.42 13.55 -3.20
C MET A 1 -21.46 12.91 -2.20
N ASN A 2 -21.60 11.62 -1.94
CA ASN A 2 -20.96 10.94 -0.80
C ASN A 2 -19.51 10.59 -1.14
N ILE A 3 -18.59 11.43 -0.68
CA ILE A 3 -17.13 11.35 -0.86
C ILE A 3 -16.53 9.98 -0.44
N ILE A 4 -17.20 9.26 0.46
CA ILE A 4 -16.79 7.94 0.95
C ILE A 4 -16.93 6.85 -0.13
N GLU A 5 -17.89 6.98 -1.06
CA GLU A 5 -18.10 6.00 -2.14
C GLU A 5 -16.98 6.08 -3.20
N ASP A 6 -16.42 7.26 -3.43
CA ASP A 6 -15.35 7.48 -4.43
C ASP A 6 -13.99 6.95 -3.96
N ALA A 7 -13.66 7.11 -2.67
CA ALA A 7 -12.44 6.54 -2.10
C ALA A 7 -12.46 5.00 -2.13
N ALA A 8 -13.60 4.39 -1.76
CA ALA A 8 -13.80 2.94 -1.87
C ALA A 8 -13.74 2.45 -3.33
N SER A 9 -14.18 3.27 -4.28
CA SER A 9 -14.11 2.98 -5.73
C SER A 9 -12.70 3.07 -6.29
N ALA A 10 -11.90 4.04 -5.84
CA ALA A 10 -10.49 4.14 -6.20
C ALA A 10 -9.68 2.95 -5.66
N ILE A 11 -9.99 2.51 -4.43
CA ILE A 11 -9.44 1.29 -3.84
C ILE A 11 -9.84 0.08 -4.72
N LYS A 12 -11.11 -0.09 -5.04
CA LYS A 12 -11.56 -1.20 -5.90
C LYS A 12 -10.95 -1.18 -7.31
N ALA A 13 -10.69 0.01 -7.85
CA ALA A 13 -10.06 0.19 -9.16
C ALA A 13 -8.56 -0.15 -9.16
N VAL A 14 -7.86 0.05 -8.04
CA VAL A 14 -6.44 -0.30 -7.88
C VAL A 14 -6.25 -1.79 -7.53
N TRP A 15 -7.22 -2.39 -6.83
CA TRP A 15 -7.10 -3.73 -6.24
C TRP A 15 -7.94 -4.82 -6.95
N GLY A 16 -8.45 -4.58 -8.15
CA GLY A 16 -9.09 -5.59 -8.99
C GLY A 16 -8.11 -6.33 -9.91
N ASP A 17 -8.23 -7.67 -9.93
CA ASP A 17 -7.42 -8.73 -10.57
C ASP A 17 -5.90 -8.51 -10.66
N LEU A 18 -5.20 -9.28 -9.83
CA LEU A 18 -3.77 -9.24 -9.55
C LEU A 18 -2.93 -9.55 -10.80
N ALA A 19 -2.55 -8.53 -11.55
CA ALA A 19 -1.41 -8.61 -12.47
C ALA A 19 -0.76 -7.23 -12.61
N THR A 20 0.44 -7.10 -12.05
CA THR A 20 1.38 -5.96 -12.19
C THR A 20 0.91 -4.60 -11.66
N PRO A 21 1.46 -4.09 -10.54
CA PRO A 21 1.17 -2.73 -10.09
C PRO A 21 1.77 -1.74 -11.08
N LYS A 22 0.92 -1.03 -11.84
CA LYS A 22 1.30 0.26 -12.41
C LYS A 22 1.49 1.23 -11.25
N GLU A 23 2.63 1.92 -11.24
CA GLU A 23 2.91 2.96 -10.25
C GLU A 23 1.71 3.92 -10.10
N PRO A 24 1.19 4.11 -8.88
CA PRO A 24 0.10 5.03 -8.68
C PRO A 24 0.63 6.46 -8.78
N THR A 25 0.09 7.22 -9.72
CA THR A 25 0.29 8.66 -9.84
C THR A 25 -0.72 9.37 -8.96
N VAL A 26 -0.27 9.98 -7.86
CA VAL A 26 -1.08 10.91 -7.04
C VAL A 26 -0.72 12.34 -7.45
N TYR A 27 -1.69 13.06 -8.01
CA TYR A 27 -1.56 14.49 -8.26
C TYR A 27 -2.15 15.26 -7.06
N GLY A 28 -1.28 15.88 -6.27
CA GLY A 28 -1.68 16.90 -5.30
C GLY A 28 -1.97 18.19 -6.05
N GLY A 29 -3.22 18.64 -6.02
CA GLY A 29 -3.68 19.84 -6.72
C GLY A 29 -2.84 21.07 -6.38
N GLY A 30 -2.29 21.68 -7.42
CA GLY A 30 -1.45 22.86 -7.36
C GLY A 30 -1.30 23.48 -8.74
N GLY A 31 -2.41 24.01 -9.27
CA GLY A 31 -2.42 24.84 -10.47
C GLY A 31 -2.50 24.09 -11.81
N GLY A 32 -3.67 24.21 -12.45
CA GLY A 32 -3.80 24.18 -13.91
C GLY A 32 -3.91 22.81 -14.57
N GLY A 33 -5.14 22.43 -14.94
CA GLY A 33 -5.41 21.66 -16.16
C GLY A 33 -4.98 20.19 -16.16
N GLY A 34 -5.62 19.37 -15.34
CA GLY A 34 -5.60 17.92 -15.48
C GLY A 34 -6.63 17.31 -14.55
N GLY A 35 -7.49 16.43 -15.05
CA GLY A 35 -8.61 15.83 -14.29
C GLY A 35 -8.18 14.88 -13.18
N GLY A 36 -7.38 15.36 -12.22
CA GLY A 36 -7.08 14.70 -10.96
C GLY A 36 -8.06 15.14 -9.88
N PHE A 37 -8.47 14.23 -9.02
CA PHE A 37 -9.35 14.52 -7.88
C PHE A 37 -8.66 15.50 -6.93
N GLU A 38 -9.31 16.62 -6.65
CA GLU A 38 -8.84 17.62 -5.68
C GLU A 38 -9.29 17.17 -4.29
N MET A 39 -8.36 16.58 -3.51
CA MET A 39 -8.60 16.21 -2.11
C MET A 39 -8.07 17.28 -1.16
N SER A 40 -8.87 17.60 -0.15
CA SER A 40 -8.46 18.46 0.97
C SER A 40 -7.37 17.79 1.82
N PRO A 41 -6.60 18.58 2.61
CA PRO A 41 -5.60 18.02 3.53
C PRO A 41 -6.16 17.01 4.54
N GLU A 42 -7.42 17.16 4.96
CA GLU A 42 -8.07 16.25 5.91
C GLU A 42 -8.53 14.94 5.25
N GLU A 43 -8.98 14.99 4.00
CA GLU A 43 -9.26 13.79 3.21
C GLU A 43 -7.97 13.01 2.95
N LEU A 44 -6.88 13.69 2.58
CA LEU A 44 -5.58 13.06 2.42
C LEU A 44 -5.10 12.41 3.72
N LYS A 45 -5.27 13.07 4.87
CA LYS A 45 -4.95 12.50 6.19
C LYS A 45 -5.75 11.23 6.48
N THR A 46 -7.04 11.22 6.13
CA THR A 46 -7.90 10.05 6.31
C THR A 46 -7.42 8.89 5.44
N VAL A 47 -7.10 9.14 4.16
CA VAL A 47 -6.56 8.13 3.25
C VAL A 47 -5.21 7.60 3.74
N ILE A 48 -4.31 8.47 4.21
CA ILE A 48 -3.03 8.08 4.83
C ILE A 48 -3.28 7.11 5.98
N GLY A 49 -4.24 7.39 6.86
CA GLY A 49 -4.61 6.49 7.95
C GLY A 49 -5.03 5.09 7.49
N LEU A 50 -5.85 5.01 6.43
CA LEU A 50 -6.25 3.72 5.84
C LEU A 50 -5.05 2.91 5.31
N TRP A 51 -4.08 3.58 4.68
CA TRP A 51 -2.87 2.93 4.20
C TRP A 51 -1.92 2.53 5.33
N GLN A 52 -1.86 3.30 6.42
CA GLN A 52 -1.11 2.93 7.63
C GLN A 52 -1.70 1.68 8.29
N ASP A 53 -3.04 1.58 8.34
CA ASP A 53 -3.73 0.39 8.83
C ASP A 53 -3.46 -0.83 7.94
N GLU A 54 -3.43 -0.64 6.62
CA GLU A 54 -3.10 -1.72 5.68
C GLU A 54 -1.62 -2.15 5.78
N LEU A 55 -0.70 -1.20 5.91
CA LEU A 55 0.72 -1.47 6.16
C LEU A 55 0.91 -2.36 7.39
N LYS A 56 0.16 -2.08 8.47
CA LYS A 56 0.21 -2.88 9.68
C LYS A 56 -0.17 -4.35 9.41
N LYS A 57 -1.23 -4.59 8.63
CA LYS A 57 -1.65 -5.96 8.27
C LYS A 57 -0.59 -6.67 7.44
N VAL A 58 -0.02 -6.00 6.44
CA VAL A 58 1.05 -6.56 5.59
C VAL A 58 2.31 -6.90 6.41
N VAL A 59 2.65 -6.08 7.40
CA VAL A 59 3.74 -6.40 8.34
C VAL A 59 3.40 -7.63 9.19
N GLU A 60 2.19 -7.71 9.73
CA GLU A 60 1.74 -8.87 10.51
C GLU A 60 1.71 -10.16 9.67
N ASP A 61 1.32 -10.08 8.39
CA ASP A 61 1.31 -11.21 7.48
C ASP A 61 2.71 -11.68 7.10
N GLY A 62 3.66 -10.76 6.89
CA GLY A 62 5.08 -11.09 6.74
C GLY A 62 5.64 -11.87 7.94
N GLU A 63 5.30 -11.46 9.16
CA GLU A 63 5.71 -12.20 10.36
C GLU A 63 5.09 -13.60 10.44
N LYS A 64 3.84 -13.79 9.99
CA LYS A 64 3.22 -15.12 9.92
C LYS A 64 3.93 -16.02 8.91
N ILE A 65 4.24 -15.50 7.72
CA ILE A 65 4.96 -16.24 6.66
C ILE A 65 6.33 -16.69 7.18
N ARG A 66 7.06 -15.80 7.84
CA ARG A 66 8.36 -16.12 8.45
C ARG A 66 8.23 -17.25 9.48
N ARG A 67 7.26 -17.17 10.39
CA ARG A 67 7.04 -18.22 11.40
C ARG A 67 6.69 -19.57 10.78
N ILE A 68 5.81 -19.59 9.78
CA ILE A 68 5.49 -20.83 9.06
C ILE A 68 6.74 -21.43 8.40
N SER A 69 7.60 -20.58 7.84
CA SER A 69 8.85 -21.02 7.20
C SER A 69 9.85 -21.60 8.21
N GLU A 70 9.90 -21.03 9.42
CA GLU A 70 10.75 -21.52 10.52
C GLU A 70 10.27 -22.85 11.10
N ASP A 71 8.95 -23.06 11.13
CA ASP A 71 8.33 -24.27 11.70
C ASP A 71 8.18 -25.42 10.68
N LEU A 72 8.33 -25.15 9.37
CA LEU A 72 8.15 -26.17 8.34
C LEU A 72 9.31 -27.17 8.33
N MET A 73 9.06 -28.37 8.85
CA MET A 73 10.02 -29.46 8.94
C MET A 73 9.51 -30.73 8.28
N PRO A 74 10.40 -31.58 7.73
CA PRO A 74 9.98 -32.82 7.08
C PRO A 74 9.43 -33.79 8.13
N PRO A 75 8.28 -34.45 7.86
CA PRO A 75 7.66 -35.37 8.81
C PRO A 75 8.42 -36.69 8.95
N GLY A 76 9.29 -37.02 8.00
CA GLY A 76 10.13 -38.21 7.96
C GLY A 76 11.54 -37.92 7.45
N GLN A 77 12.41 -38.91 7.52
CA GLN A 77 13.79 -38.83 7.01
C GLN A 77 13.94 -39.33 5.56
N ASP A 78 12.83 -39.71 4.92
CA ASP A 78 12.81 -40.15 3.54
C ASP A 78 12.87 -38.96 2.58
N GLU A 79 13.33 -39.24 1.35
CA GLU A 79 13.51 -38.24 0.31
C GLU A 79 12.20 -37.51 -0.05
N ALA A 80 11.04 -38.19 -0.01
CA ALA A 80 9.78 -37.56 -0.34
C ALA A 80 9.37 -36.53 0.73
N SER A 81 9.57 -36.84 2.01
CA SER A 81 9.38 -35.90 3.12
C SER A 81 10.24 -34.64 2.98
N SER A 82 11.53 -34.80 2.66
CA SER A 82 12.45 -33.66 2.45
C SER A 82 12.06 -32.84 1.22
N SER A 83 11.82 -33.47 0.08
CA SER A 83 11.48 -32.80 -1.19
C SER A 83 10.17 -32.01 -1.10
N TYR A 84 9.19 -32.51 -0.35
CA TYR A 84 7.95 -31.79 -0.06
C TYR A 84 8.22 -30.48 0.69
N VAL A 85 9.06 -30.54 1.73
CA VAL A 85 9.42 -29.35 2.51
C VAL A 85 10.23 -28.36 1.69
N ASP A 86 11.20 -28.81 0.90
CA ASP A 86 11.99 -27.93 0.02
C ASP A 86 11.11 -27.14 -0.95
N SER A 87 10.10 -27.82 -1.54
CA SER A 87 9.11 -27.19 -2.41
C SER A 87 8.22 -26.19 -1.65
N GLY A 88 7.83 -26.53 -0.42
CA GLY A 88 7.09 -25.64 0.47
C GLY A 88 7.87 -24.38 0.84
N ILE A 89 9.15 -24.53 1.23
CA ILE A 89 10.06 -23.41 1.53
C ILE A 89 10.23 -22.50 0.32
N THR A 90 10.44 -23.06 -0.87
CA THR A 90 10.54 -22.27 -2.11
C THR A 90 9.29 -21.41 -2.34
N SER A 91 8.11 -21.98 -2.06
CA SER A 91 6.83 -21.25 -2.17
C SER A 91 6.70 -20.15 -1.12
N LEU A 92 7.11 -20.43 0.13
CA LEU A 92 7.08 -19.46 1.22
C LEU A 92 8.05 -18.30 1.02
N ILE A 93 9.25 -18.55 0.47
CA ILE A 93 10.20 -17.50 0.07
C ILE A 93 9.56 -16.59 -0.99
N SER A 94 8.89 -17.18 -1.99
CA SER A 94 8.22 -16.40 -3.04
C SER A 94 7.09 -15.55 -2.46
N LEU A 95 6.33 -16.09 -1.50
CA LEU A 95 5.27 -15.36 -0.81
C LEU A 95 5.84 -14.23 0.06
N GLN A 96 6.94 -14.46 0.78
CA GLN A 96 7.63 -13.43 1.56
C GLN A 96 8.09 -12.28 0.66
N ASN A 97 8.71 -12.58 -0.48
CA ASN A 97 9.15 -11.56 -1.44
C ASN A 97 7.99 -10.71 -1.98
N GLN A 98 6.83 -11.32 -2.21
CA GLN A 98 5.61 -10.61 -2.61
C GLN A 98 5.10 -9.69 -1.49
N ASN A 99 5.08 -10.18 -0.25
CA ASN A 99 4.70 -9.39 0.92
C ASN A 99 5.63 -8.19 1.14
N ASP A 100 6.94 -8.39 0.99
CA ASP A 100 7.95 -7.33 1.12
C ASP A 100 7.79 -6.27 0.01
N SER A 101 7.50 -6.71 -1.22
CA SER A 101 7.20 -5.80 -2.33
C SER A 101 5.94 -4.98 -2.06
N MET A 102 4.92 -5.60 -1.46
CA MET A 102 3.68 -4.92 -1.07
C MET A 102 3.93 -3.88 0.02
N LYS A 103 4.72 -4.23 1.03
CA LYS A 103 5.12 -3.32 2.10
C LYS A 103 5.81 -2.08 1.53
N ALA A 104 6.82 -2.27 0.69
CA ALA A 104 7.57 -1.17 0.07
C ALA A 104 6.68 -0.27 -0.79
N TYR A 105 5.72 -0.86 -1.53
CA TYR A 105 4.73 -0.11 -2.29
C TYR A 105 3.87 0.78 -1.39
N ILE A 106 3.32 0.23 -0.30
CA ILE A 106 2.47 0.97 0.64
C ILE A 106 3.25 2.12 1.28
N GLU A 107 4.47 1.86 1.74
CA GLU A 107 5.35 2.89 2.33
C GLU A 107 5.59 4.05 1.36
N GLY A 108 5.99 3.76 0.12
CA GLY A 108 6.18 4.78 -0.91
C GLY A 108 4.89 5.52 -1.28
N TYR A 109 3.73 4.86 -1.20
CA TYR A 109 2.44 5.51 -1.45
C TYR A 109 2.05 6.48 -0.32
N ILE A 110 2.26 6.09 0.93
CA ILE A 110 2.05 6.97 2.10
C ILE A 110 2.93 8.21 1.99
N GLU A 111 4.20 8.07 1.60
CA GLU A 111 5.11 9.21 1.40
C GLU A 111 4.59 10.18 0.33
N LYS A 112 4.11 9.66 -0.81
CA LYS A 112 3.51 10.47 -1.89
C LYS A 112 2.26 11.22 -1.39
N LEU A 113 1.43 10.59 -0.56
CA LEU A 113 0.24 11.22 0.03
C LEU A 113 0.60 12.33 1.04
N GLU A 114 1.58 12.11 1.90
CA GLU A 114 2.04 13.13 2.86
C GLU A 114 2.66 14.34 2.15
N LEU A 115 3.40 14.10 1.05
CA LEU A 115 3.93 15.18 0.22
C LEU A 115 2.80 15.98 -0.44
N ALA A 116 1.78 15.30 -0.98
CA ALA A 116 0.61 15.94 -1.56
C ALA A 116 -0.13 16.80 -0.51
N ARG A 117 -0.37 16.24 0.68
CA ARG A 117 -1.03 16.92 1.79
C ARG A 117 -0.30 18.19 2.21
N THR A 118 1.03 18.10 2.35
CA THR A 118 1.88 19.25 2.71
C THR A 118 1.80 20.35 1.64
N LYS A 119 1.81 19.99 0.36
CA LYS A 119 1.70 20.96 -0.75
C LYS A 119 0.34 21.66 -0.78
N THR A 120 -0.75 20.92 -0.55
CA THR A 120 -2.10 21.51 -0.47
C THR A 120 -2.18 22.52 0.67
N MET A 121 -1.73 22.15 1.88
CA MET A 121 -1.72 23.07 3.03
C MET A 121 -0.91 24.35 2.79
N ALA A 122 0.27 24.24 2.15
CA ALA A 122 1.10 25.39 1.82
C ALA A 122 0.43 26.32 0.80
N THR A 123 -0.28 25.74 -0.17
CA THR A 123 -1.03 26.50 -1.19
C THR A 123 -2.20 27.25 -0.56
N ASP A 124 -2.96 26.59 0.34
CA ASP A 124 -4.07 27.21 1.05
C ASP A 124 -3.61 28.37 1.95
N GLN A 125 -2.49 28.20 2.64
CA GLN A 125 -1.89 29.26 3.47
C GLN A 125 -1.44 30.46 2.62
N ALA A 126 -0.76 30.21 1.49
CA ALA A 126 -0.30 31.27 0.59
C ALA A 126 -1.48 32.05 -0.03
N ASN A 127 -2.57 31.36 -0.38
CA ASN A 127 -3.78 32.00 -0.89
C ASN A 127 -4.48 32.85 0.18
N THR A 128 -4.57 32.34 1.41
CA THR A 128 -5.15 33.07 2.55
C THR A 128 -4.43 34.40 2.80
N LEU A 129 -3.09 34.38 2.83
CA LEU A 129 -2.26 35.57 3.03
C LEU A 129 -2.33 36.58 1.87
N ARG A 130 -2.70 36.15 0.66
CA ARG A 130 -2.87 37.05 -0.50
C ARG A 130 -4.21 37.79 -0.46
N THR A 131 -5.19 37.26 0.24
CA THR A 131 -6.57 37.79 0.30
C THR A 131 -6.86 38.65 1.53
N THR A 132 -5.92 38.74 2.48
CA THR A 132 -5.98 39.59 3.69
C THR A 132 -5.01 40.75 3.59
#